data_AF-A0A1M6YYN6-F1
#
_entry.id   AF-A0A1M6YYN6-F1
#
_cell.length_a   1.000
_cell.length_b   1.000
_cell.length_c   1.000
_cell.angle_alpha   90.00
_cell.angle_beta   90.00
_cell.angle_gamma   90.00
#
_symmetry.space_group_name_H-M   'P 1'
#
loop_
_entity.id
_entity.type
_entity.pdbx_description
1 polymer ?
#
loop_
_entity_poly.entity_id
_entity_poly.type
_entity_poly.pdbx_seq_one_letter_code
_entity_poly.pdbx_strand_id
1 'polypeptide(L)'
;MSGVRSYNFITSEKKNTKKVGMRLKTLYLCIIKTVSLTINKYNQLIPKMDNITNEIVRSQLGGAPLAGCRVTPEYLTELKENINIVRDVARMYCALNVTNMKSRGMIGRYFLMEIRCVNKLLPVYIDELRRGLRIEALCISSGIHRDDMFWEWCDTLCCDMKGQTLYRQLRDGIDKLQELLIEAESVLMHCEPTQFEKFFFSEKEHYSSTSVVRRFETWLYDNSYPDIDKLRELQAQVVAETLKKGVMDYAKVPSQKEIDQVDVDILKSLLPYDFEMTADFRVACARWRRFMHWEGYILIINYKKYGKYIHAHFYEFSKTQLQAIFELDMILLLIHQEMQKLMDEQRHKDTDSVLKSEKAMKYWKRLMKLGLVDGNCQLLPATSRQQAMYIVEPFAEKLGLKKQWKPFEDLWGIKNLAQEKWKFQQTAVLPPIHEAIDHVFED
;
A
#
# COMPACT_ATOMS: atom_id res chain seq x y z
N MET A 1 55.35 -47.99 32.87
CA MET A 1 55.98 -46.70 32.49
C MET A 1 55.18 -46.09 31.35
N SER A 2 54.53 -44.96 31.67
CA SER A 2 54.11 -43.80 30.86
C SER A 2 53.84 -43.85 29.33
N GLY A 3 52.68 -43.27 28.96
CA GLY A 3 52.37 -42.60 27.69
C GLY A 3 51.08 -43.14 27.04
N VAL A 4 50.05 -42.41 26.61
CA VAL A 4 49.83 -40.99 26.26
C VAL A 4 48.31 -40.69 26.32
N ARG A 5 47.92 -39.45 26.70
CA ARG A 5 46.55 -38.88 26.67
C ARG A 5 46.23 -38.21 25.32
N SER A 6 44.92 -37.95 25.11
CA SER A 6 44.22 -37.16 24.05
C SER A 6 43.55 -38.06 23.00
N TYR A 7 42.27 -37.98 22.66
CA TYR A 7 41.31 -36.88 22.58
C TYR A 7 39.88 -37.34 22.92
N ASN A 8 39.18 -36.63 23.80
CA ASN A 8 37.72 -36.69 23.98
C ASN A 8 37.19 -35.26 23.85
N PHE A 9 36.90 -34.81 22.62
CA PHE A 9 36.39 -33.45 22.38
C PHE A 9 35.53 -33.35 21.11
N ILE A 10 34.65 -34.33 20.82
CA ILE A 10 33.73 -34.22 19.66
C ILE A 10 32.28 -34.64 19.99
N THR A 11 31.98 -35.16 21.18
CA THR A 11 30.66 -35.74 21.48
C THR A 11 29.70 -34.87 22.29
N SER A 12 30.10 -33.69 22.79
CA SER A 12 29.18 -32.79 23.53
C SER A 12 28.51 -31.70 22.68
N GLU A 13 29.14 -31.24 21.58
CA GLU A 13 28.59 -30.17 20.72
C GLU A 13 27.40 -30.61 19.85
N LYS A 14 27.36 -31.88 19.42
CA LYS A 14 26.25 -32.40 18.59
C LYS A 14 24.95 -32.65 19.38
N LYS A 15 25.00 -32.74 20.72
CA LYS A 15 23.79 -32.89 21.55
C LYS A 15 23.17 -31.54 21.94
N ASN A 16 23.96 -30.46 21.99
CA ASN A 16 23.44 -29.12 22.30
C ASN A 16 22.73 -28.46 21.10
N THR A 17 23.22 -28.67 19.88
CA THR A 17 22.60 -28.12 18.65
C THR A 17 21.22 -28.72 18.35
N LYS A 18 20.99 -30.01 18.63
CA LYS A 18 19.66 -30.64 18.50
C LYS A 18 18.63 -30.13 19.52
N LYS A 19 19.07 -29.77 20.74
CA LYS A 19 18.19 -29.28 21.82
C LYS A 19 17.83 -27.81 21.63
N VAL A 20 18.74 -27.01 21.05
CA VAL A 20 18.49 -25.61 20.64
C VAL A 20 17.57 -25.55 19.42
N GLY A 21 17.76 -26.44 18.43
CA GLY A 21 16.89 -26.51 17.25
C GLY A 21 15.45 -26.90 17.57
N MET A 22 15.21 -27.78 18.54
CA MET A 22 13.85 -28.11 19.00
C MET A 22 13.17 -26.96 19.75
N ARG A 23 13.91 -26.19 20.56
CA ARG A 23 13.36 -25.03 21.28
C ARG A 23 13.00 -23.86 20.36
N LEU A 24 13.79 -23.62 19.31
CA LEU A 24 13.49 -22.62 18.28
C LEU A 24 12.24 -22.99 17.46
N LYS A 25 12.04 -24.27 17.14
CA LYS A 25 10.87 -24.74 16.39
C LYS A 25 9.56 -24.59 17.20
N THR A 26 9.61 -24.82 18.51
CA THR A 26 8.47 -24.61 19.41
C THR A 26 8.17 -23.11 19.63
N LEU A 27 9.20 -22.26 19.71
CA LEU A 27 9.03 -20.81 19.80
C LEU A 27 8.44 -20.22 18.50
N TYR A 28 8.90 -20.71 17.35
CA TYR A 28 8.40 -20.33 16.02
C TYR A 28 6.92 -20.74 15.82
N LEU A 29 6.53 -21.93 16.28
CA LEU A 29 5.13 -22.39 16.23
C LEU A 29 4.21 -21.63 17.21
N CYS A 30 4.73 -21.17 18.36
CA CYS A 30 3.99 -20.30 19.27
C CYS A 30 3.79 -18.89 18.68
N ILE A 31 4.83 -18.31 18.09
CA ILE A 31 4.76 -16.99 17.44
C ILE A 31 3.79 -17.03 16.26
N ILE A 32 3.83 -18.08 15.42
CA ILE A 32 2.89 -18.25 14.31
C ILE A 32 1.44 -18.43 14.81
N LYS A 33 1.20 -19.19 15.89
CA LYS A 33 -0.15 -19.32 16.47
C LYS A 33 -0.66 -18.01 17.06
N THR A 34 0.19 -17.23 17.72
CA THR A 34 -0.20 -15.93 18.31
C THR A 34 -0.45 -14.89 17.21
N VAL A 35 0.39 -14.84 16.16
CA VAL A 35 0.20 -13.94 15.02
C VAL A 35 -1.05 -14.32 14.19
N SER A 36 -1.31 -15.62 14.01
CA SER A 36 -2.48 -16.12 13.28
C SER A 36 -3.81 -15.89 14.05
N LEU A 37 -3.77 -15.91 15.39
CA LEU A 37 -4.91 -15.56 16.24
C LEU A 37 -5.19 -14.04 16.25
N THR A 38 -4.16 -13.19 16.19
CA THR A 38 -4.34 -11.73 16.10
C THR A 38 -4.88 -11.32 14.74
N ILE A 39 -4.41 -11.93 13.64
CA ILE A 39 -4.90 -11.66 12.28
C ILE A 39 -6.35 -12.13 12.09
N ASN A 40 -6.73 -13.29 12.64
CA ASN A 40 -8.11 -13.79 12.56
C ASN A 40 -9.10 -12.98 13.40
N LYS A 41 -8.66 -12.33 14.48
CA LYS A 41 -9.51 -11.45 15.30
C LYS A 41 -9.83 -10.13 14.59
N TYR A 42 -8.93 -9.66 13.71
CA TYR A 42 -9.14 -8.46 12.89
C TYR A 42 -9.99 -8.72 11.64
N ASN A 43 -9.95 -9.93 11.07
CA ASN A 43 -10.75 -10.30 9.89
C ASN A 43 -12.23 -10.57 10.18
N GLN A 44 -12.64 -10.67 11.46
CA GLN A 44 -14.03 -10.95 11.85
C GLN A 44 -14.86 -9.70 12.21
N LEU A 45 -14.32 -8.49 12.04
CA LEU A 45 -14.99 -7.21 12.34
C LEU A 45 -15.13 -6.30 11.11
N ILE A 46 -15.25 -6.85 9.91
CA ILE A 46 -15.58 -6.07 8.72
C ILE A 46 -17.09 -6.22 8.44
N PRO A 47 -17.95 -5.31 8.94
CA PRO A 47 -19.26 -5.15 8.34
C PRO A 47 -19.06 -4.68 6.90
N LYS A 48 -19.63 -5.41 5.94
CA LYS A 48 -19.79 -4.93 4.56
C LYS A 48 -20.52 -3.58 4.63
N MET A 49 -19.79 -2.48 4.42
CA MET A 49 -20.33 -1.13 4.30
C MET A 49 -20.36 -0.74 2.83
N ASP A 50 -21.57 -0.52 2.32
CA ASP A 50 -21.81 0.01 0.98
C ASP A 50 -21.60 1.54 0.95
N ASN A 51 -20.94 2.00 -0.13
CA ASN A 51 -20.95 3.36 -0.68
C ASN A 51 -20.23 4.49 0.07
N ILE A 52 -18.96 4.28 0.41
CA ILE A 52 -17.92 5.33 0.27
C ILE A 52 -16.80 4.74 -0.59
N THR A 53 -16.67 5.35 -1.77
CA THR A 53 -15.70 5.19 -2.86
C THR A 53 -14.82 3.94 -2.80
N ASN A 54 -15.13 2.98 -3.70
CA ASN A 54 -14.36 1.77 -4.00
C ASN A 54 -12.85 2.00 -4.11
N GLU A 55 -12.36 3.22 -4.33
CA GLU A 55 -10.94 3.57 -4.39
C GLU A 55 -10.27 3.63 -3.02
N ILE A 56 -10.84 4.21 -1.96
CA ILE A 56 -10.24 4.19 -0.59
C ILE A 56 -10.19 2.75 -0.07
N VAL A 57 -11.28 1.99 -0.27
CA VAL A 57 -11.34 0.58 0.12
C VAL A 57 -10.42 -0.28 -0.75
N ARG A 58 -10.22 -0.01 -2.04
CA ARG A 58 -9.30 -0.80 -2.88
C ARG A 58 -7.83 -0.42 -2.71
N SER A 59 -7.54 0.86 -2.49
CA SER A 59 -6.19 1.43 -2.49
C SER A 59 -5.56 1.45 -1.10
N GLN A 60 -6.34 1.68 -0.03
CA GLN A 60 -5.80 1.90 1.31
C GLN A 60 -6.36 0.89 2.33
N LEU A 61 -7.69 0.72 2.44
CA LEU A 61 -8.32 -0.10 3.50
C LEU A 61 -8.47 -1.60 3.16
N GLY A 62 -8.34 -1.95 1.89
CA GLY A 62 -8.53 -3.31 1.36
C GLY A 62 -7.48 -3.61 0.32
N GLY A 63 -6.23 -3.25 0.63
CA GLY A 63 -5.04 -3.48 -0.19
C GLY A 63 -5.16 -4.81 -0.93
N ALA A 64 -5.11 -4.74 -2.26
CA ALA A 64 -5.49 -5.80 -3.18
C ALA A 64 -5.30 -7.22 -2.61
N PRO A 65 -6.35 -7.91 -2.12
CA PRO A 65 -6.21 -9.18 -1.39
C PRO A 65 -5.87 -10.39 -2.29
N LEU A 66 -5.37 -10.18 -3.51
CA LEU A 66 -5.32 -11.22 -4.53
C LEU A 66 -4.02 -11.30 -5.34
N ALA A 67 -2.94 -10.65 -4.89
CA ALA A 67 -1.61 -11.02 -5.37
C ALA A 67 -1.06 -12.08 -4.41
N GLY A 68 -1.49 -13.34 -4.58
CA GLY A 68 -0.81 -14.45 -3.92
C GLY A 68 0.69 -14.32 -4.18
N CYS A 69 1.48 -14.22 -3.12
CA CYS A 69 2.92 -14.08 -3.14
C CYS A 69 3.49 -15.26 -3.95
N ARG A 70 3.70 -15.06 -5.26
CA ARG A 70 4.24 -16.11 -6.13
C ARG A 70 5.73 -16.14 -5.85
N VAL A 71 6.18 -17.20 -5.19
CA VAL A 71 7.60 -17.53 -4.97
C VAL A 71 8.42 -17.06 -6.18
N THR A 72 9.42 -16.22 -5.92
CA THR A 72 10.32 -15.71 -6.95
C THR A 72 10.93 -16.92 -7.67
N PRO A 73 10.75 -17.07 -8.99
CA PRO A 73 11.33 -18.18 -9.73
C PRO A 73 12.85 -18.15 -9.56
N GLU A 74 13.47 -19.33 -9.45
CA GLU A 74 14.91 -19.46 -9.22
C GLU A 74 15.73 -18.66 -10.26
N TYR A 75 15.26 -18.64 -11.51
CA TYR A 75 15.90 -17.90 -12.60
C TYR A 75 15.95 -16.37 -12.38
N LEU A 76 14.99 -15.78 -11.65
CA LEU A 76 15.00 -14.34 -11.33
C LEU A 76 16.01 -14.02 -10.23
N THR A 77 16.16 -14.91 -9.26
CA THR A 77 17.22 -14.81 -8.24
C THR A 77 18.58 -14.89 -8.91
N GLU A 78 18.76 -15.86 -9.81
CA GLU A 78 19.99 -16.03 -10.58
C GLU A 78 20.27 -14.82 -11.49
N LEU A 79 19.26 -14.30 -12.19
CA LEU A 79 19.38 -13.09 -13.01
C LEU A 79 19.83 -11.89 -12.17
N LYS A 80 19.25 -11.73 -10.97
CA LYS A 80 19.61 -10.66 -10.04
C LYS A 80 21.07 -10.74 -9.59
N GLU A 81 21.50 -11.93 -9.18
CA GLU A 81 22.86 -12.17 -8.72
C GLU A 81 23.86 -11.90 -9.85
N ASN A 82 23.62 -12.42 -11.05
CA ASN A 82 24.51 -12.25 -12.20
C ASN A 82 24.59 -10.78 -12.65
N ILE A 83 23.48 -10.04 -12.66
CA ILE A 83 23.47 -8.60 -12.95
C ILE A 83 24.37 -7.83 -11.96
N ASN A 84 24.24 -8.12 -10.67
CA ASN A 84 25.08 -7.46 -9.66
C ASN A 84 26.56 -7.82 -9.82
N ILE A 85 26.86 -9.10 -10.10
CA ILE A 85 28.23 -9.55 -10.36
C ILE A 85 28.82 -8.85 -11.59
N VAL A 86 28.07 -8.76 -12.69
CA VAL A 86 28.51 -8.04 -13.90
C VAL A 86 28.87 -6.59 -13.55
N ARG A 87 27.99 -5.87 -12.83
CA ARG A 87 28.27 -4.50 -12.38
C ARG A 87 29.52 -4.42 -11.51
N ASP A 88 29.65 -5.29 -10.51
CA ASP A 88 30.77 -5.28 -9.58
C ASP A 88 32.10 -5.61 -10.24
N VAL A 89 32.14 -6.57 -11.17
CA VAL A 89 33.34 -6.92 -11.90
C VAL A 89 33.79 -5.77 -12.79
N ALA A 90 32.88 -5.11 -13.53
CA ALA A 90 33.20 -3.96 -14.37
C ALA A 90 33.79 -2.81 -13.54
N ARG A 91 33.13 -2.49 -12.42
CA ARG A 91 33.58 -1.45 -11.47
C ARG A 91 34.94 -1.78 -10.86
N MET A 92 35.10 -2.99 -10.32
CA MET A 92 36.34 -3.41 -9.66
C MET A 92 37.51 -3.47 -10.64
N TYR A 93 37.27 -3.91 -11.87
CA TYR A 93 38.30 -3.94 -12.91
C TYR A 93 38.88 -2.54 -13.15
N CYS A 94 38.01 -1.55 -13.30
CA CYS A 94 38.42 -0.16 -13.52
C CYS A 94 39.09 0.45 -12.28
N ALA A 95 38.58 0.14 -11.08
CA ALA A 95 39.15 0.65 -9.83
C ALA A 95 40.54 0.08 -9.49
N LEU A 96 40.80 -1.18 -9.86
CA LEU A 96 42.04 -1.89 -9.50
C LEU A 96 43.19 -1.68 -10.50
N ASN A 97 42.95 -0.99 -11.63
CA ASN A 97 43.93 -0.70 -12.68
C ASN A 97 44.82 -1.91 -13.01
N VAL A 98 44.19 -3.04 -13.37
CA VAL A 98 44.86 -4.34 -13.47
C VAL A 98 45.91 -4.36 -14.58
N THR A 99 47.19 -4.28 -14.22
CA THR A 99 48.28 -4.19 -15.21
C THR A 99 48.74 -5.54 -15.77
N ASN A 100 48.54 -6.65 -15.05
CA ASN A 100 48.99 -7.98 -15.46
C ASN A 100 48.11 -8.57 -16.58
N MET A 101 48.70 -8.90 -17.73
CA MET A 101 47.98 -9.42 -18.91
C MET A 101 47.23 -10.73 -18.66
N LYS A 102 47.79 -11.64 -17.85
CA LYS A 102 47.14 -12.92 -17.51
C LYS A 102 45.93 -12.69 -16.60
N SER A 103 46.05 -11.81 -15.62
CA SER A 103 44.93 -11.42 -14.75
C SER A 103 43.83 -10.71 -15.53
N ARG A 104 44.19 -9.80 -16.45
CA ARG A 104 43.25 -9.15 -17.37
C ARG A 104 42.45 -10.18 -18.18
N GLY A 105 43.13 -11.14 -18.80
CA GLY A 105 42.46 -12.20 -19.56
C GLY A 105 41.55 -13.09 -18.70
N MET A 106 41.91 -13.39 -17.45
CA MET A 106 41.06 -14.16 -16.53
C MET A 106 39.81 -13.37 -16.12
N ILE A 107 39.96 -12.10 -15.74
CA ILE A 107 38.83 -11.24 -15.37
C ILE A 107 37.89 -11.05 -16.57
N GLY A 108 38.43 -10.79 -17.76
CA GLY A 108 37.62 -10.68 -18.97
C GLY A 108 36.83 -11.95 -19.27
N ARG A 109 37.41 -13.14 -19.07
CA ARG A 109 36.69 -14.42 -19.27
C ARG A 109 35.58 -14.60 -18.24
N TYR A 110 35.84 -14.27 -16.99
CA TYR A 110 34.85 -14.31 -15.92
C TYR A 110 33.70 -13.34 -16.22
N PHE A 111 34.02 -12.09 -16.56
CA PHE A 111 33.04 -11.08 -16.95
C PHE A 111 32.17 -11.53 -18.15
N LEU A 112 32.78 -12.10 -19.19
CA LEU A 112 32.03 -12.66 -20.33
C LEU A 112 31.11 -13.81 -19.92
N MET A 113 31.55 -14.68 -19.02
CA MET A 113 30.72 -15.78 -18.51
C MET A 113 29.46 -15.23 -17.84
N GLU A 114 29.61 -14.23 -16.98
CA GLU A 114 28.50 -13.61 -16.26
C GLU A 114 27.56 -12.85 -17.21
N ILE A 115 28.10 -12.09 -18.18
CA ILE A 115 27.30 -11.46 -19.25
C ILE A 115 26.49 -12.50 -20.02
N ARG A 116 27.08 -13.65 -20.37
CA ARG A 116 26.37 -14.72 -21.08
C ARG A 116 25.23 -15.30 -20.24
N CYS A 117 25.42 -15.45 -18.93
CA CYS A 117 24.36 -15.87 -18.03
C CYS A 117 23.21 -14.85 -18.02
N VAL A 118 23.51 -13.55 -17.90
CA VAL A 118 22.49 -12.49 -17.98
C VAL A 118 21.77 -12.51 -19.33
N ASN A 119 22.51 -12.54 -20.44
CA ASN A 119 21.94 -12.56 -21.79
C ASN A 119 21.08 -13.79 -22.10
N LYS A 120 21.29 -14.90 -21.37
CA LYS A 120 20.46 -16.10 -21.48
C LYS A 120 19.15 -15.97 -20.69
N LEU A 121 19.19 -15.33 -19.54
CA LEU A 121 18.05 -15.21 -18.62
C LEU A 121 17.14 -14.03 -18.95
N LEU A 122 17.70 -12.93 -19.45
CA LEU A 122 16.97 -11.69 -19.75
C LEU A 122 15.86 -11.87 -20.81
N PRO A 123 16.00 -12.68 -21.88
CA PRO A 123 14.91 -12.95 -22.82
C PRO A 123 13.71 -13.66 -22.19
N VAL A 124 13.95 -14.62 -21.28
CA VAL A 124 12.89 -15.30 -20.52
C VAL A 124 12.12 -14.27 -19.70
N TYR A 125 12.86 -13.37 -19.06
CA TYR A 125 12.29 -12.28 -18.29
C TYR A 125 11.46 -11.31 -19.14
N ILE A 126 11.96 -10.90 -20.31
CA ILE A 126 11.25 -10.01 -21.25
C ILE A 126 9.93 -10.64 -21.71
N ASP A 127 9.90 -11.95 -21.95
CA ASP A 127 8.66 -12.65 -22.31
C ASP A 127 7.65 -12.66 -21.15
N GLU A 128 8.11 -12.82 -19.91
CA GLU A 128 7.23 -12.70 -18.73
C GLU A 128 6.73 -11.26 -18.55
N LEU A 129 7.57 -10.25 -18.78
CA LEU A 129 7.18 -8.85 -18.78
C LEU A 129 6.09 -8.56 -19.80
N ARG A 130 6.21 -9.08 -21.04
CA ARG A 130 5.19 -8.94 -22.08
C ARG A 130 3.85 -9.52 -21.67
N ARG A 131 3.86 -10.55 -20.82
CA ARG A 131 2.66 -11.18 -20.24
C ARG A 131 2.15 -10.44 -18.99
N GLY A 132 2.80 -9.34 -18.61
CA GLY A 132 2.44 -8.56 -17.43
C GLY A 132 2.84 -9.20 -16.09
N LEU A 133 3.85 -10.06 -16.13
CA LEU A 133 4.38 -10.77 -14.97
C LEU A 133 5.75 -10.21 -14.61
N ARG A 134 6.13 -10.35 -13.33
CA ARG A 134 7.50 -10.17 -12.84
C ARG A 134 8.10 -8.77 -13.00
N ILE A 135 7.30 -7.72 -13.02
CA ILE A 135 7.81 -6.35 -13.17
C ILE A 135 8.90 -6.00 -12.13
N GLU A 136 8.90 -6.64 -10.97
CA GLU A 136 9.91 -6.48 -9.90
C GLU A 136 11.37 -6.70 -10.36
N ALA A 137 11.61 -7.55 -11.36
CA ALA A 137 12.97 -7.92 -11.74
C ALA A 137 13.69 -6.91 -12.65
N LEU A 138 12.99 -6.04 -13.38
CA LEU A 138 13.65 -5.00 -14.19
C LEU A 138 14.18 -3.87 -13.33
N CYS A 139 13.62 -3.61 -12.14
CA CYS A 139 14.23 -2.67 -11.19
C CYS A 139 15.72 -3.02 -10.94
N ILE A 140 16.02 -4.31 -10.95
CA ILE A 140 17.36 -4.85 -10.70
C ILE A 140 18.33 -4.49 -11.85
N SER A 141 17.82 -4.52 -13.08
CA SER A 141 18.59 -4.26 -14.29
C SER A 141 18.53 -2.79 -14.77
N SER A 142 17.54 -2.01 -14.35
CA SER A 142 17.36 -0.61 -14.73
C SER A 142 18.51 0.27 -14.25
N GLY A 143 19.08 -0.05 -13.08
CA GLY A 143 20.29 0.61 -12.61
C GLY A 143 21.55 0.24 -13.40
N ILE A 144 21.53 -0.74 -14.31
CA ILE A 144 22.63 -0.99 -15.26
C ILE A 144 22.36 -0.21 -16.53
N HIS A 145 21.11 -0.28 -17.02
CA HIS A 145 20.73 0.36 -18.27
C HIS A 145 20.97 1.87 -18.26
N ARG A 146 20.66 2.53 -17.14
CA ARG A 146 20.73 4.00 -16.97
C ARG A 146 22.04 4.50 -16.36
N ASP A 147 23.00 3.61 -16.12
CA ASP A 147 24.27 3.94 -15.50
C ASP A 147 25.33 4.15 -16.58
N ASP A 148 25.49 5.39 -17.04
CA ASP A 148 26.50 5.77 -18.04
C ASP A 148 27.91 5.33 -17.60
N MET A 149 28.20 5.41 -16.30
CA MET A 149 29.49 4.96 -15.74
C MET A 149 29.68 3.46 -15.88
N PHE A 150 28.61 2.66 -15.73
CA PHE A 150 28.69 1.22 -15.96
C PHE A 150 29.08 0.91 -17.41
N TRP A 151 28.49 1.61 -18.38
CA TRP A 151 28.81 1.39 -19.79
C TRP A 151 30.24 1.82 -20.11
N GLU A 152 30.72 2.92 -19.53
CA GLU A 152 32.13 3.33 -19.61
C GLU A 152 33.08 2.27 -19.02
N TRP A 153 32.73 1.65 -17.89
CA TRP A 153 33.52 0.56 -17.32
C TRP A 153 33.56 -0.67 -18.21
N CYS A 154 32.42 -1.03 -18.82
CA CYS A 154 32.34 -2.12 -19.78
C CYS A 154 33.21 -1.87 -21.02
N ASP A 155 33.14 -0.66 -21.57
CA ASP A 155 33.95 -0.25 -22.71
C ASP A 155 35.43 -0.25 -22.37
N THR A 156 35.81 0.24 -21.19
CA THR A 156 37.21 0.21 -20.71
C THR A 156 37.73 -1.23 -20.63
N LEU A 157 36.97 -2.11 -19.97
CA LEU A 157 37.32 -3.54 -19.88
C LEU A 157 37.42 -4.18 -21.26
N CYS A 158 36.49 -3.86 -22.18
CA CYS A 158 36.49 -4.38 -23.54
C CYS A 158 37.68 -3.90 -24.35
N CYS A 159 38.00 -2.60 -24.30
CA CYS A 159 39.14 -2.01 -25.01
C CYS A 159 40.47 -2.58 -24.53
N ASP A 160 40.61 -2.89 -23.24
CA ASP A 160 41.81 -3.53 -22.69
C ASP A 160 42.03 -4.97 -23.21
N MET A 161 40.97 -5.61 -23.73
CA MET A 161 41.07 -6.92 -24.37
C MET A 161 41.36 -6.82 -25.88
N LYS A 162 41.48 -5.61 -26.46
CA LYS A 162 41.68 -5.43 -27.90
C LYS A 162 42.94 -6.17 -28.38
N GLY A 163 42.79 -6.95 -29.45
CA GLY A 163 43.84 -7.83 -29.98
C GLY A 163 43.86 -9.24 -29.35
N GLN A 164 43.08 -9.51 -28.30
CA GLN A 164 42.88 -10.86 -27.77
C GLN A 164 41.71 -11.55 -28.48
N THR A 165 41.73 -12.89 -28.53
CA THR A 165 40.63 -13.71 -29.09
C THR A 165 39.29 -13.50 -28.37
N LEU A 166 39.34 -13.11 -27.09
CA LEU A 166 38.17 -12.84 -26.27
C LEU A 166 37.44 -11.55 -26.65
N TYR A 167 38.13 -10.57 -27.24
CA TYR A 167 37.61 -9.22 -27.50
C TYR A 167 36.26 -9.22 -28.20
N ARG A 168 36.14 -9.93 -29.34
CA ARG A 168 34.90 -9.96 -30.13
C ARG A 168 33.75 -10.54 -29.31
N GLN A 169 34.00 -11.65 -28.61
CA GLN A 169 32.96 -12.30 -27.80
C GLN A 169 32.47 -11.40 -26.66
N LEU A 170 33.36 -10.59 -26.09
CA LEU A 170 33.06 -9.65 -25.03
C LEU A 170 32.26 -8.46 -25.55
N ARG A 171 32.67 -7.90 -26.70
CA ARG A 171 31.92 -6.84 -27.39
C ARG A 171 30.51 -7.30 -27.76
N ASP A 172 30.40 -8.44 -28.44
CA ASP A 172 29.10 -9.01 -28.85
C ASP A 172 28.20 -9.27 -27.62
N GLY A 173 28.80 -9.70 -26.50
CA GLY A 173 28.09 -9.93 -25.24
C GLY A 173 27.55 -8.64 -24.62
N ILE A 174 28.35 -7.58 -24.57
CA ILE A 174 27.96 -6.27 -24.04
C ILE A 174 26.88 -5.64 -24.92
N ASP A 175 27.09 -5.64 -26.24
CA ASP A 175 26.11 -5.09 -27.19
C ASP A 175 24.77 -5.83 -27.06
N LYS A 176 24.81 -7.16 -26.91
CA LYS A 176 23.58 -7.94 -26.72
C LYS A 176 22.89 -7.64 -25.39
N LEU A 177 23.65 -7.43 -24.32
CA LEU A 177 23.09 -7.02 -23.03
C LEU A 177 22.37 -5.68 -23.15
N GLN A 178 23.00 -4.71 -23.82
CA GLN A 178 22.43 -3.39 -24.05
C GLN A 178 21.12 -3.46 -24.84
N GLU A 179 21.09 -4.23 -25.95
CA GLU A 179 19.86 -4.46 -26.73
C GLU A 179 18.72 -5.02 -25.89
N LEU A 180 19.00 -6.06 -25.10
CA LEU A 180 17.98 -6.74 -24.29
C LEU A 180 17.47 -5.83 -23.17
N LEU A 181 18.32 -4.99 -22.57
CA LEU A 181 17.88 -4.02 -21.56
C LEU A 181 16.98 -2.94 -22.16
N ILE A 182 17.29 -2.45 -23.36
CA ILE A 182 16.44 -1.50 -24.11
C ILE A 182 15.09 -2.15 -24.44
N GLU A 183 15.10 -3.40 -24.92
CA GLU A 183 13.88 -4.15 -25.22
C GLU A 183 13.00 -4.30 -23.97
N ALA A 184 13.61 -4.63 -22.84
CA ALA A 184 12.90 -4.80 -21.59
C ALA A 184 12.29 -3.48 -21.06
N GLU A 185 12.99 -2.35 -21.18
CA GLU A 185 12.45 -1.03 -20.84
C GLU A 185 11.29 -0.64 -21.78
N SER A 186 11.41 -0.92 -23.08
CA SER A 186 10.34 -0.71 -24.05
C SER A 186 9.08 -1.50 -23.69
N VAL A 187 9.20 -2.76 -23.26
CA VAL A 187 8.06 -3.55 -22.80
C VAL A 187 7.41 -2.92 -21.56
N LEU A 188 8.20 -2.45 -20.58
CA LEU A 188 7.66 -1.79 -19.39
C LEU A 188 6.89 -0.49 -19.69
N MET A 189 7.29 0.25 -20.73
CA MET A 189 6.56 1.45 -21.13
C MET A 189 5.11 1.13 -21.53
N HIS A 190 4.84 -0.12 -21.92
CA HIS A 190 3.53 -0.62 -22.32
C HIS A 190 2.83 -1.47 -21.23
N CYS A 191 3.44 -1.63 -20.05
CA CYS A 191 2.83 -2.34 -18.94
C CYS A 191 1.60 -1.61 -18.39
N GLU A 192 0.57 -2.39 -18.06
CA GLU A 192 -0.66 -1.88 -17.45
C GLU A 192 -0.37 -1.17 -16.11
N PRO A 193 -0.94 0.02 -15.85
CA PRO A 193 -0.68 0.77 -14.62
C PRO A 193 -0.95 0.00 -13.32
N THR A 194 -1.85 -0.98 -13.34
CA THR A 194 -2.19 -1.84 -12.20
C THR A 194 -1.06 -2.79 -11.78
N GLN A 195 -0.09 -3.06 -12.65
CA GLN A 195 1.04 -3.90 -12.31
C GLN A 195 1.95 -3.19 -11.30
N PHE A 196 2.22 -1.90 -11.51
CA PHE A 196 3.03 -1.09 -10.60
C PHE A 196 2.43 -0.94 -9.19
N GLU A 197 1.10 -0.92 -9.11
CA GLU A 197 0.38 -0.98 -7.85
C GLU A 197 0.63 -2.31 -7.13
N LYS A 198 0.59 -3.45 -7.84
CA LYS A 198 0.92 -4.76 -7.25
C LYS A 198 2.36 -4.85 -6.78
N PHE A 199 3.30 -4.29 -7.54
CA PHE A 199 4.70 -4.21 -7.14
C PHE A 199 4.87 -3.44 -5.83
N PHE A 200 4.23 -2.28 -5.69
CA PHE A 200 4.28 -1.50 -4.44
C PHE A 200 3.84 -2.33 -3.23
N PHE A 201 2.70 -3.01 -3.32
CA PHE A 201 2.19 -3.82 -2.22
C PHE A 201 3.04 -5.06 -1.93
N SER A 202 3.57 -5.71 -2.98
CA SER A 202 4.50 -6.83 -2.81
C SER A 202 5.76 -6.42 -2.05
N GLU A 203 6.37 -5.29 -2.41
CA GLU A 203 7.57 -4.81 -1.73
C GLU A 203 7.29 -4.34 -0.30
N LYS A 204 6.12 -3.75 -0.05
CA LYS A 204 5.68 -3.35 1.29
C LYS A 204 5.63 -4.53 2.27
N GLU A 205 5.32 -5.75 1.81
CA GLU A 205 5.27 -6.95 2.66
C GLU A 205 6.62 -7.28 3.33
N HIS A 206 7.74 -6.81 2.76
CA HIS A 206 9.07 -6.98 3.34
C HIS A 206 9.36 -6.04 4.53
N TYR A 207 8.47 -5.10 4.84
CA TYR A 207 8.63 -4.12 5.91
C TYR A 207 7.72 -4.43 7.09
N SER A 208 8.25 -4.35 8.31
CA SER A 208 7.49 -4.61 9.54
C SER A 208 6.61 -3.43 9.92
N SER A 209 5.32 -3.69 10.12
CA SER A 209 4.36 -2.68 10.62
C SER A 209 4.40 -2.48 12.13
N THR A 210 5.08 -3.35 12.89
CA THR A 210 5.00 -3.38 14.36
C THR A 210 5.45 -2.07 15.01
N SER A 211 6.55 -1.48 14.52
CA SER A 211 7.05 -0.20 15.03
C SER A 211 6.13 0.97 14.66
N VAL A 212 5.50 0.93 13.49
CA VAL A 212 4.56 1.95 13.01
C VAL A 212 3.31 1.96 13.87
N VAL A 213 2.71 0.78 14.07
CA VAL A 213 1.51 0.61 14.92
C VAL A 213 1.77 1.13 16.32
N ARG A 214 2.89 0.73 16.95
CA ARG A 214 3.22 1.18 18.31
C ARG A 214 3.39 2.70 18.40
N ARG A 215 4.02 3.35 17.42
CA ARG A 215 4.14 4.82 17.38
C ARG A 215 2.77 5.49 17.27
N PHE A 216 1.89 4.96 16.43
CA PHE A 216 0.53 5.48 16.30
C PHE A 216 -0.28 5.31 17.58
N GLU A 217 -0.26 4.13 18.20
CA GLU A 217 -0.95 3.87 19.48
C GLU A 217 -0.43 4.78 20.60
N THR A 218 0.88 5.02 20.66
CA THR A 218 1.48 5.97 21.61
C THR A 218 0.96 7.38 21.35
N TRP A 219 0.94 7.81 20.08
CA TRP A 219 0.42 9.12 19.71
C TRP A 219 -1.07 9.28 20.07
N LEU A 220 -1.90 8.25 19.84
CA LEU A 220 -3.31 8.24 20.25
C LEU A 220 -3.46 8.41 21.77
N TYR A 221 -2.63 7.71 22.54
CA TYR A 221 -2.62 7.81 23.99
C TYR A 221 -2.24 9.23 24.46
N ASP A 222 -1.16 9.79 23.89
CA ASP A 222 -0.66 11.12 24.25
C ASP A 222 -1.65 12.25 23.90
N ASN A 223 -2.48 12.06 22.87
CA ASN A 223 -3.43 13.07 22.39
C ASN A 223 -4.86 12.87 22.89
N SER A 224 -5.11 11.91 23.81
CA SER A 224 -6.35 11.77 24.58
C SER A 224 -7.65 12.03 23.80
N TYR A 225 -7.96 11.17 22.83
CA TYR A 225 -9.11 11.28 21.91
C TYR A 225 -8.98 12.40 20.87
N PRO A 226 -8.11 12.24 19.86
CA PRO A 226 -7.94 13.22 18.81
C PRO A 226 -9.22 13.36 17.98
N ASP A 227 -9.55 14.59 17.58
CA ASP A 227 -10.60 14.86 16.60
C ASP A 227 -10.07 14.71 15.16
N ILE A 228 -10.95 14.94 14.18
CA ILE A 228 -10.62 14.83 12.76
C ILE A 228 -9.52 15.82 12.36
N ASP A 229 -9.53 17.04 12.93
CA ASP A 229 -8.54 18.07 12.62
C ASP A 229 -7.16 17.68 13.15
N LYS A 230 -7.08 17.11 14.36
CA LYS A 230 -5.83 16.58 14.91
C LYS A 230 -5.25 15.42 14.11
N LEU A 231 -6.11 14.53 13.60
CA LEU A 231 -5.70 13.46 12.68
C LEU A 231 -5.22 14.00 11.33
N ARG A 232 -5.82 15.10 10.85
CA ARG A 232 -5.41 15.78 9.62
C ARG A 232 -4.06 16.48 9.78
N GLU A 233 -3.79 17.10 10.92
CA GLU A 233 -2.47 17.63 11.28
C GLU A 233 -1.42 16.51 11.28
N LEU A 234 -1.71 15.38 11.93
CA LEU A 234 -0.81 14.22 11.96
C LEU A 234 -0.53 13.69 10.54
N GLN A 235 -1.56 13.57 9.70
CA GLN A 235 -1.42 13.17 8.30
C GLN A 235 -0.48 14.11 7.54
N ALA A 236 -0.62 15.43 7.71
CA ALA A 236 0.26 16.40 7.08
C ALA A 236 1.71 16.31 7.62
N GLN A 237 1.87 16.18 8.93
CA GLN A 237 3.17 16.06 9.59
C GLN A 237 3.94 14.83 9.09
N VAL A 238 3.29 13.66 9.07
CA VAL A 238 3.91 12.42 8.60
C VAL A 238 4.37 12.54 7.15
N VAL A 239 3.54 13.11 6.28
CA VAL A 239 3.91 13.34 4.88
C VAL A 239 5.12 14.27 4.83
N ALA A 240 5.11 15.37 5.58
CA ALA A 240 6.17 16.35 5.58
C ALA A 240 7.51 15.77 6.08
N GLU A 241 7.49 14.98 7.16
CA GLU A 241 8.66 14.27 7.67
C GLU A 241 9.20 13.23 6.67
N THR A 242 8.31 12.57 5.94
CA THR A 242 8.70 11.62 4.89
C THR A 242 9.37 12.33 3.71
N LEU A 243 8.83 13.47 3.28
CA LEU A 243 9.42 14.27 2.20
C LEU A 243 10.80 14.83 2.57
N LYS A 244 11.03 15.20 3.84
CA LYS A 244 12.35 15.63 4.34
C LYS A 244 13.42 14.53 4.26
N LYS A 245 13.04 13.26 4.09
CA LYS A 245 13.98 12.15 3.87
C LYS A 245 14.40 11.97 2.40
N GLY A 246 14.03 12.89 1.51
CA GLY A 246 14.46 12.85 0.11
C GLY A 246 13.77 11.77 -0.72
N VAL A 247 12.57 11.31 -0.34
CA VAL A 247 11.87 10.24 -1.08
C VAL A 247 11.39 10.69 -2.47
N MET A 248 11.47 11.99 -2.78
CA MET A 248 11.08 12.60 -4.06
C MET A 248 12.28 13.06 -4.89
N ASP A 249 13.51 12.72 -4.52
CA ASP A 249 14.71 13.29 -5.17
C ASP A 249 14.87 12.87 -6.63
N TYR A 250 14.41 11.66 -6.96
CA TYR A 250 14.47 11.10 -8.31
C TYR A 250 13.29 11.53 -9.20
N ALA A 251 12.27 12.19 -8.63
CA ALA A 251 11.15 12.66 -9.42
C ALA A 251 11.55 13.86 -10.29
N LYS A 252 11.07 13.89 -11.53
CA LYS A 252 11.32 14.99 -12.49
C LYS A 252 11.11 16.36 -11.83
N VAL A 253 12.04 17.29 -12.06
CA VAL A 253 11.98 18.65 -11.52
C VAL A 253 10.62 19.30 -11.86
N PRO A 254 9.90 19.86 -10.87
CA PRO A 254 8.64 20.55 -11.11
C PRO A 254 8.85 21.89 -11.81
N SER A 255 7.87 22.29 -12.62
CA SER A 255 7.80 23.64 -13.17
C SER A 255 7.48 24.66 -12.07
N GLN A 256 7.83 25.94 -12.29
CA GLN A 256 7.50 26.99 -11.34
C GLN A 256 5.99 27.06 -11.04
N LYS A 257 5.16 26.88 -12.07
CA LYS A 257 3.70 26.79 -11.92
C LYS A 257 3.25 25.69 -10.96
N GLU A 258 3.89 24.52 -10.98
CA GLU A 258 3.57 23.43 -10.05
C GLU A 258 3.98 23.76 -8.61
N ILE A 259 5.09 24.47 -8.44
CA ILE A 259 5.59 24.95 -7.14
C ILE A 259 4.65 26.02 -6.58
N ASP A 260 4.22 26.98 -7.39
CA ASP A 260 3.33 28.07 -6.98
C ASP A 260 1.94 27.58 -6.57
N GLN A 261 1.54 26.40 -7.05
CA GLN A 261 0.28 25.75 -6.67
C GLN A 261 0.37 24.98 -5.33
N VAL A 262 1.54 24.91 -4.70
CA VAL A 262 1.65 24.36 -3.35
C VAL A 262 1.03 25.37 -2.38
N ASP A 263 -0.07 24.98 -1.74
CA ASP A 263 -0.76 25.84 -0.77
C ASP A 263 0.03 25.91 0.54
N VAL A 264 0.85 26.95 0.65
CA VAL A 264 1.75 27.17 1.78
C VAL A 264 0.95 27.50 3.04
N ASP A 265 -0.15 28.22 2.91
CA ASP A 265 -0.93 28.70 4.06
C ASP A 265 -1.67 27.53 4.72
N ILE A 266 -2.23 26.62 3.92
CA ILE A 266 -2.79 25.36 4.44
C ILE A 266 -1.69 24.53 5.12
N LEU A 267 -0.51 24.38 4.51
CA LEU A 267 0.58 23.61 5.12
C LEU A 267 1.03 24.22 6.45
N LYS A 268 1.13 25.54 6.55
CA LYS A 268 1.44 26.23 7.82
C LYS A 268 0.38 26.03 8.89
N SER A 269 -0.89 25.92 8.51
CA SER A 269 -1.97 25.64 9.46
C SER A 269 -2.00 24.20 9.98
N LEU A 270 -1.39 23.26 9.23
CA LEU A 270 -1.44 21.83 9.55
C LEU A 270 -0.12 21.30 10.15
N LEU A 271 0.98 22.03 10.00
CA LEU A 271 2.29 21.63 10.48
C LEU A 271 2.67 22.37 11.77
N PRO A 272 3.58 21.81 12.58
CA PRO A 272 4.10 22.49 13.77
C PRO A 272 4.61 23.89 13.45
N TYR A 273 4.45 24.83 14.39
CA TYR A 273 4.83 26.24 14.21
C TYR A 273 6.32 26.42 13.85
N ASP A 274 7.17 25.56 14.40
CA ASP A 274 8.63 25.53 14.17
C ASP A 274 9.03 24.70 12.94
N PHE A 275 8.07 24.19 12.16
CA PHE A 275 8.36 23.40 10.97
C PHE A 275 8.99 24.28 9.88
N GLU A 276 10.27 24.03 9.60
CA GLU A 276 11.00 24.75 8.55
C GLU A 276 10.47 24.41 7.14
N MET A 277 9.86 25.38 6.47
CA MET A 277 9.41 25.30 5.07
C MET A 277 10.48 25.83 4.11
N THR A 278 11.53 25.03 3.89
CA THR A 278 12.60 25.38 2.94
C THR A 278 12.09 25.40 1.48
N ALA A 279 12.86 26.02 0.59
CA ALA A 279 12.58 25.99 -0.85
C ALA A 279 12.56 24.54 -1.39
N ASP A 280 13.52 23.71 -0.94
CA ASP A 280 13.61 22.30 -1.31
C ASP A 280 12.39 21.50 -0.83
N PHE A 281 11.87 21.82 0.36
CA PHE A 281 10.63 21.20 0.84
C PHE A 281 9.44 21.52 -0.06
N ARG A 282 9.31 22.78 -0.52
CA ARG A 282 8.24 23.16 -1.47
C ARG A 282 8.36 22.41 -2.80
N VAL A 283 9.59 22.23 -3.30
CA VAL A 283 9.86 21.42 -4.50
C VAL A 283 9.44 19.96 -4.27
N ALA A 284 9.75 19.39 -3.10
CA ALA A 284 9.33 18.04 -2.74
C ALA A 284 7.79 17.92 -2.66
N CYS A 285 7.10 18.91 -2.08
CA CYS A 285 5.63 18.95 -2.07
C CYS A 285 5.05 19.01 -3.49
N ALA A 286 5.61 19.83 -4.37
CA ALA A 286 5.16 19.93 -5.76
C ALA A 286 5.33 18.60 -6.51
N ARG A 287 6.45 17.90 -6.29
CA ARG A 287 6.66 16.54 -6.82
C ARG A 287 5.64 15.55 -6.26
N TRP A 288 5.41 15.57 -4.95
CA TRP A 288 4.49 14.66 -4.27
C TRP A 288 3.05 14.77 -4.76
N ARG A 289 2.58 15.99 -5.03
CA ARG A 289 1.23 16.26 -5.55
C ARG A 289 0.89 15.52 -6.86
N ARG A 290 1.88 15.03 -7.61
CA ARG A 290 1.65 14.22 -8.82
C ARG A 290 1.16 12.81 -8.52
N PHE A 291 1.37 12.34 -7.30
CA PHE A 291 1.13 10.98 -6.84
C PHE A 291 -0.01 10.86 -5.83
N MET A 292 -0.65 11.98 -5.46
CA MET A 292 -1.74 11.98 -4.49
C MET A 292 -2.88 12.88 -4.94
N HIS A 293 -4.04 12.70 -4.31
CA HIS A 293 -5.16 13.62 -4.37
C HIS A 293 -5.90 13.63 -3.03
N TRP A 294 -6.79 14.58 -2.84
CA TRP A 294 -7.61 14.70 -1.63
C TRP A 294 -9.04 14.28 -1.93
N GLU A 295 -9.62 13.46 -1.05
CA GLU A 295 -11.05 13.17 -1.01
C GLU A 295 -11.60 13.65 0.34
N GLY A 296 -12.14 14.87 0.36
CA GLY A 296 -12.47 15.57 1.60
C GLY A 296 -11.21 15.82 2.44
N TYR A 297 -11.17 15.26 3.66
CA TYR A 297 -10.04 15.37 4.58
C TYR A 297 -9.00 14.25 4.44
N ILE A 298 -9.26 13.25 3.60
CA ILE A 298 -8.42 12.06 3.44
C ILE A 298 -7.46 12.26 2.27
N LEU A 299 -6.17 12.07 2.51
CA LEU A 299 -5.15 12.02 1.46
C LEU A 299 -5.10 10.63 0.84
N ILE A 300 -5.33 10.55 -0.47
CA ILE A 300 -5.30 9.30 -1.22
C ILE A 300 -4.06 9.25 -2.11
N ILE A 301 -3.30 8.17 -1.98
CA ILE A 301 -2.14 7.89 -2.83
C ILE A 301 -2.59 7.18 -4.10
N ASN A 302 -2.15 7.67 -5.26
CA ASN A 302 -2.31 7.00 -6.53
C ASN A 302 -1.20 5.94 -6.69
N TYR A 303 -1.43 4.72 -6.19
CA TYR A 303 -0.43 3.64 -6.22
C TYR A 303 0.00 3.20 -7.62
N LYS A 304 -0.79 3.47 -8.65
CA LYS A 304 -0.38 3.20 -10.04
C LYS A 304 0.77 4.13 -10.44
N LYS A 305 0.62 5.43 -10.19
CA LYS A 305 1.67 6.43 -10.48
C LYS A 305 2.82 6.31 -9.49
N TYR A 306 2.51 6.17 -8.21
CA TYR A 306 3.52 6.13 -7.16
C TYR A 306 4.33 4.84 -7.19
N GLY A 307 3.67 3.69 -7.39
CA GLY A 307 4.33 2.41 -7.60
C GLY A 307 5.23 2.42 -8.84
N LYS A 308 4.83 3.10 -9.93
CA LYS A 308 5.68 3.25 -11.13
C LYS A 308 6.92 4.07 -10.85
N TYR A 309 6.79 5.15 -10.07
CA TYR A 309 7.92 5.95 -9.63
C TYR A 309 8.87 5.13 -8.74
N ILE A 310 8.34 4.42 -7.74
CA ILE A 310 9.14 3.60 -6.84
C ILE A 310 9.84 2.49 -7.60
N HIS A 311 9.14 1.82 -8.52
CA HIS A 311 9.69 0.80 -9.41
C HIS A 311 10.88 1.34 -10.21
N ALA A 312 10.70 2.50 -10.87
CA ALA A 312 11.73 3.08 -11.73
C ALA A 312 13.04 3.42 -11.00
N HIS A 313 12.99 3.69 -9.69
CA HIS A 313 14.11 4.16 -8.88
C HIS A 313 14.41 3.27 -7.66
N PHE A 314 13.88 2.04 -7.63
CA PHE A 314 13.87 1.21 -6.42
C PHE A 314 15.27 0.99 -5.82
N TYR A 315 16.27 0.76 -6.67
CA TYR A 315 17.65 0.53 -6.27
C TYR A 315 18.48 1.82 -6.11
N GLU A 316 17.94 2.95 -6.53
CA GLU A 316 18.54 4.27 -6.27
C GLU A 316 18.19 4.74 -4.85
N PHE A 317 17.08 4.29 -4.28
CA PHE A 317 16.72 4.63 -2.90
C PHE A 317 17.65 3.96 -1.88
N SER A 318 18.08 4.75 -0.90
CA SER A 318 18.66 4.25 0.34
C SER A 318 17.64 3.41 1.13
N LYS A 319 18.15 2.51 1.99
CA LYS A 319 17.32 1.73 2.91
C LYS A 319 16.41 2.62 3.77
N THR A 320 16.90 3.79 4.19
CA THR A 320 16.14 4.77 4.97
C THR A 320 15.02 5.43 4.17
N GLN A 321 15.23 5.70 2.88
CA GLN A 321 14.18 6.22 2.00
C GLN A 321 13.11 5.17 1.74
N LEU A 322 13.49 3.93 1.40
CA LEU A 322 12.53 2.84 1.19
C LEU A 322 11.68 2.58 2.45
N GLN A 323 12.33 2.53 3.62
CA GLN A 323 11.60 2.40 4.88
C GLN A 323 10.62 3.55 5.08
N ALA A 324 11.01 4.80 4.80
CA ALA A 324 10.10 5.95 4.92
C ALA A 324 8.91 5.89 3.97
N ILE A 325 9.11 5.44 2.73
CA ILE A 325 8.06 5.26 1.71
C ILE A 325 6.99 4.27 2.19
N PHE A 326 7.41 3.10 2.69
CA PHE A 326 6.46 2.08 3.12
C PHE A 326 5.86 2.37 4.50
N GLU A 327 6.62 2.97 5.42
CA GLU A 327 6.07 3.41 6.71
C GLU A 327 5.03 4.50 6.54
N LEU A 328 5.21 5.44 5.59
CA LEU A 328 4.22 6.47 5.25
C LEU A 328 2.87 5.85 4.89
N ASP A 329 2.88 4.83 4.03
CA ASP A 329 1.65 4.14 3.66
C ASP A 329 0.97 3.45 4.86
N MET A 330 1.76 2.76 5.69
CA MET A 330 1.25 2.08 6.88
C MET A 330 0.63 3.02 7.90
N ILE A 331 1.27 4.17 8.16
CA ILE A 331 0.75 5.13 9.14
C ILE A 331 -0.46 5.90 8.59
N LEU A 332 -0.47 6.24 7.29
CA LEU A 332 -1.64 6.86 6.66
C LEU A 332 -2.86 5.94 6.77
N LEU A 333 -2.68 4.64 6.54
CA LEU A 333 -3.73 3.65 6.72
C LEU A 333 -4.33 3.69 8.15
N LEU A 334 -3.49 3.75 9.18
CA LEU A 334 -3.94 3.81 10.57
C LEU A 334 -4.69 5.12 10.88
N ILE A 335 -4.18 6.24 10.37
CA ILE A 335 -4.85 7.55 10.50
C ILE A 335 -6.22 7.52 9.83
N HIS A 336 -6.30 7.01 8.60
CA HIS A 336 -7.56 6.93 7.85
C HIS A 336 -8.59 6.02 8.53
N GLN A 337 -8.14 4.91 9.12
CA GLN A 337 -9.02 4.03 9.91
C GLN A 337 -9.64 4.77 11.11
N GLU A 338 -8.84 5.54 11.85
CA GLU A 338 -9.36 6.30 13.00
C GLU A 338 -10.26 7.47 12.54
N MET A 339 -9.88 8.18 11.47
CA MET A 339 -10.74 9.23 10.88
C MET A 339 -12.09 8.66 10.45
N GLN A 340 -12.09 7.48 9.81
CA GLN A 340 -13.31 6.83 9.38
C GLN A 340 -14.20 6.45 10.57
N LYS A 341 -13.60 5.90 11.62
CA LYS A 341 -14.31 5.58 12.86
C LYS A 341 -14.96 6.82 13.50
N LEU A 342 -14.23 7.94 13.60
CA LEU A 342 -14.77 9.19 14.14
C LEU A 342 -15.90 9.77 13.27
N MET A 343 -15.74 9.72 11.94
CA MET A 343 -16.79 10.17 11.01
C MET A 343 -18.06 9.32 11.14
N ASP A 344 -17.92 8.02 11.34
CA ASP A 344 -19.07 7.12 11.52
C ASP A 344 -19.72 7.31 12.90
N GLU A 345 -18.93 7.51 13.96
CA GLU A 345 -19.44 7.88 15.30
C GLU A 345 -20.21 9.21 15.29
N GLN A 346 -19.70 10.24 14.60
CA GLN A 346 -20.41 11.52 14.41
C GLN A 346 -21.72 11.33 13.65
N ARG A 347 -21.70 10.56 12.55
CA ARG A 347 -22.93 10.24 11.80
C ARG A 347 -23.98 9.55 12.65
N HIS A 348 -23.58 8.59 13.49
CA HIS A 348 -24.50 7.92 14.40
C HIS A 348 -25.09 8.90 15.42
N LYS A 349 -24.29 9.80 16.02
CA LYS A 349 -24.77 10.83 16.95
C LYS A 349 -25.75 11.82 16.30
N ASP A 350 -25.42 12.32 15.12
CA ASP A 350 -26.27 13.28 14.40
C ASP A 350 -27.62 12.65 14.04
N THR A 351 -27.59 11.39 13.60
CA THR A 351 -28.79 10.63 13.24
C THR A 351 -29.71 10.39 14.44
N ASP A 352 -29.12 9.99 15.58
CA ASP A 352 -29.83 9.82 16.84
C ASP A 352 -30.47 11.13 17.32
N SER A 353 -29.79 12.27 17.14
CA SER A 353 -30.31 13.57 17.54
C SER A 353 -31.54 14.00 16.73
N VAL A 354 -31.58 13.69 15.42
CA VAL A 354 -32.69 14.06 14.54
C VAL A 354 -33.92 13.18 14.78
N LEU A 355 -33.74 11.88 14.98
CA LEU A 355 -34.85 10.95 15.28
C LEU A 355 -35.43 11.16 16.69
N LYS A 356 -34.70 11.82 17.59
CA LYS A 356 -35.14 12.22 18.94
C LYS A 356 -35.62 13.68 19.02
N SER A 357 -35.66 14.40 17.89
CA SER A 357 -36.14 15.79 17.85
C SER A 357 -37.63 15.89 18.22
N GLU A 358 -38.08 17.04 18.72
CA GLU A 358 -39.51 17.27 19.04
C GLU A 358 -40.42 17.01 17.84
N LYS A 359 -39.95 17.39 16.64
CA LYS A 359 -40.65 17.14 15.37
C LYS A 359 -40.77 15.64 15.10
N ALA A 360 -39.71 14.87 15.31
CA ALA A 360 -39.76 13.41 15.17
C ALA A 360 -40.68 12.77 16.22
N MET A 361 -40.65 13.26 17.46
CA MET A 361 -41.52 12.76 18.53
C MET A 361 -43.01 12.97 18.26
N LYS A 362 -43.40 14.02 17.51
CA LYS A 362 -44.79 14.21 17.01
C LYS A 362 -45.23 12.99 16.19
N TYR A 363 -44.41 12.58 15.22
CA TYR A 363 -44.72 11.46 14.34
C TYR A 363 -44.58 10.11 15.05
N TRP A 364 -43.57 9.93 15.92
CA TRP A 364 -43.44 8.72 16.75
C TRP A 364 -44.66 8.47 17.62
N LYS A 365 -45.22 9.51 18.26
CA LYS A 365 -46.45 9.38 19.05
C LYS A 365 -47.65 8.93 18.23
N ARG A 366 -47.76 9.40 16.98
CA ARG A 366 -48.83 8.99 16.06
C ARG A 366 -48.64 7.55 15.60
N LEU A 367 -47.41 7.13 15.28
CA LEU A 367 -47.09 5.73 14.94
C LEU A 367 -47.31 4.76 16.11
N MET A 368 -47.01 5.18 17.35
CA MET A 368 -47.32 4.40 18.56
C MET A 368 -48.84 4.19 18.72
N LYS A 369 -49.65 5.24 18.47
CA LYS A 369 -51.12 5.12 18.52
C LYS A 369 -51.69 4.16 17.47
N LEU A 370 -51.04 4.06 16.31
CA LEU A 370 -51.40 3.08 15.28
C LEU A 370 -50.91 1.66 15.58
N GLY A 371 -50.16 1.44 16.66
CA GLY A 371 -49.63 0.13 17.01
C GLY A 371 -48.54 -0.35 16.04
N LEU A 372 -47.80 0.57 15.41
CA LEU A 372 -46.72 0.24 14.48
C LEU A 372 -45.35 0.20 15.16
N VAL A 373 -45.18 0.96 16.24
CA VAL A 373 -43.94 1.02 17.02
C VAL A 373 -44.23 1.03 18.53
N ASP A 374 -43.26 0.60 19.32
CA ASP A 374 -43.32 0.56 20.78
C ASP A 374 -42.88 1.88 21.44
N GLY A 375 -42.87 1.91 22.78
CA GLY A 375 -42.44 3.07 23.57
C GLY A 375 -40.97 3.48 23.39
N ASN A 376 -40.15 2.61 22.79
CA ASN A 376 -38.75 2.87 22.46
C ASN A 376 -38.57 3.20 20.96
N CYS A 377 -39.66 3.49 20.25
CA CYS A 377 -39.68 3.73 18.79
C CYS A 377 -39.19 2.54 17.96
N GLN A 378 -39.21 1.33 18.52
CA GLN A 378 -38.89 0.08 17.81
C GLN A 378 -40.13 -0.47 17.12
N LEU A 379 -39.96 -1.12 15.96
CA LEU A 379 -41.07 -1.75 15.27
C LEU A 379 -41.69 -2.86 16.11
N LEU A 380 -43.02 -2.88 16.20
CA LEU A 380 -43.72 -3.98 16.83
C LEU A 380 -43.64 -5.23 15.93
N PRO A 381 -43.70 -6.46 16.50
CA PRO A 381 -43.61 -7.69 15.71
C PRO A 381 -44.69 -7.85 14.62
N ALA A 382 -45.83 -7.16 14.78
CA ALA A 382 -46.92 -7.13 13.80
C ALA A 382 -46.65 -6.20 12.60
N THR A 383 -45.66 -5.30 12.73
CA THR A 383 -45.32 -4.34 11.67
C THR A 383 -44.47 -5.02 10.62
N SER A 384 -45.04 -5.13 9.42
CA SER A 384 -44.34 -5.77 8.31
C SER A 384 -43.20 -4.90 7.79
N ARG A 385 -42.24 -5.53 7.11
CA ARG A 385 -41.12 -4.85 6.47
C ARG A 385 -41.55 -3.85 5.39
N GLN A 386 -42.67 -4.10 4.71
CA GLN A 386 -43.24 -3.18 3.73
C GLN A 386 -43.83 -1.93 4.40
N GLN A 387 -44.49 -2.09 5.56
CA GLN A 387 -44.97 -0.95 6.36
C GLN A 387 -43.79 -0.15 6.91
N ALA A 388 -42.73 -0.81 7.40
CA ALA A 388 -41.51 -0.13 7.83
C ALA A 388 -40.90 0.72 6.69
N MET A 389 -40.78 0.17 5.48
CA MET A 389 -40.33 0.92 4.30
C MET A 389 -41.23 2.13 4.01
N TYR A 390 -42.55 1.93 4.02
CA TYR A 390 -43.53 2.98 3.70
C TYR A 390 -43.55 4.10 4.75
N ILE A 391 -43.27 3.81 6.02
CA ILE A 391 -43.13 4.81 7.09
C ILE A 391 -41.87 5.66 6.88
N VAL A 392 -40.74 5.05 6.50
CA VAL A 392 -39.43 5.72 6.47
C VAL A 392 -39.37 6.85 5.45
N GLU A 393 -40.03 6.71 4.31
CA GLU A 393 -40.00 7.70 3.23
C GLU A 393 -40.61 9.06 3.63
N PRO A 394 -41.90 9.14 4.01
CA PRO A 394 -42.50 10.40 4.45
C PRO A 394 -41.88 10.91 5.76
N PHE A 395 -41.44 10.02 6.64
CA PHE A 395 -40.77 10.42 7.88
C PHE A 395 -39.43 11.11 7.57
N ALA A 396 -38.60 10.51 6.73
CA ALA A 396 -37.32 11.09 6.33
C ALA A 396 -37.49 12.43 5.61
N GLU A 397 -38.50 12.54 4.74
CA GLU A 397 -38.83 13.78 4.06
C GLU A 397 -39.24 14.88 5.05
N LYS A 398 -40.15 14.58 5.99
CA LYS A 398 -40.59 15.54 7.01
C LYS A 398 -39.46 15.97 7.94
N LEU A 399 -38.47 15.12 8.18
CA LEU A 399 -37.28 15.45 8.97
C LEU A 399 -36.14 16.08 8.15
N GLY A 400 -36.27 16.20 6.82
CA GLY A 400 -35.23 16.78 5.97
C GLY A 400 -33.96 15.93 5.89
N LEU A 401 -34.06 14.62 6.06
CA LEU A 401 -32.91 13.71 6.08
C LEU A 401 -32.34 13.50 4.67
N LYS A 402 -31.05 13.83 4.48
CA LYS A 402 -30.33 13.60 3.20
C LYS A 402 -30.18 12.11 2.86
N LYS A 403 -30.06 11.23 3.86
CA LYS A 403 -30.04 9.77 3.71
C LYS A 403 -31.30 9.20 4.33
N GLN A 404 -32.30 8.90 3.49
CA GLN A 404 -33.65 8.57 3.95
C GLN A 404 -33.72 7.26 4.75
N TRP A 405 -32.99 6.22 4.33
CA TRP A 405 -33.18 4.86 4.85
C TRP A 405 -32.31 4.52 6.06
N LYS A 406 -31.02 4.88 5.97
CA LYS A 406 -29.97 4.43 6.89
C LYS A 406 -30.28 4.70 8.38
N PRO A 407 -30.81 5.87 8.77
CA PRO A 407 -31.22 6.15 10.15
C PRO A 407 -32.18 5.13 10.75
N PHE A 408 -33.19 4.74 9.98
CA PHE A 408 -34.25 3.84 10.45
C PHE A 408 -33.82 2.39 10.36
N GLU A 409 -32.99 2.05 9.36
CA GLU A 409 -32.33 0.75 9.27
C GLU A 409 -31.45 0.46 10.50
N ASP A 410 -30.68 1.46 10.94
CA ASP A 410 -29.83 1.35 12.13
C ASP A 410 -30.65 1.32 13.42
N LEU A 411 -31.71 2.14 13.52
CA LEU A 411 -32.63 2.15 14.68
C LEU A 411 -33.32 0.78 14.88
N TRP A 412 -33.81 0.17 13.80
CA TRP A 412 -34.61 -1.07 13.87
C TRP A 412 -33.80 -2.35 13.63
N GLY A 413 -32.50 -2.23 13.33
CA GLY A 413 -31.65 -3.37 12.99
C GLY A 413 -32.06 -4.08 11.70
N ILE A 414 -32.75 -3.39 10.78
CA ILE A 414 -33.24 -3.94 9.51
C ILE A 414 -32.37 -3.40 8.38
N LYS A 415 -31.88 -4.27 7.48
CA LYS A 415 -31.08 -3.86 6.31
C LYS A 415 -31.89 -3.87 5.03
N ASN A 416 -31.53 -3.07 4.03
CA ASN A 416 -32.02 -3.11 2.65
C ASN A 416 -33.47 -2.64 2.46
N LEU A 417 -33.92 -1.60 3.15
CA LEU A 417 -35.23 -0.98 2.94
C LEU A 417 -35.35 -0.32 1.56
N ALA A 418 -34.25 0.24 1.03
CA ALA A 418 -34.22 0.78 -0.33
C ALA A 418 -34.51 -0.29 -1.41
N GLN A 419 -34.02 -1.51 -1.21
CA GLN A 419 -34.33 -2.63 -2.12
C GLN A 419 -35.80 -3.08 -2.00
N GLU A 420 -36.37 -2.97 -0.80
CA GLU A 420 -37.80 -3.24 -0.56
C GLU A 420 -38.68 -2.24 -1.31
N LYS A 421 -38.29 -0.95 -1.33
CA LYS A 421 -38.95 0.07 -2.15
C LYS A 421 -38.89 -0.24 -3.65
N TRP A 422 -37.75 -0.70 -4.15
CA TRP A 422 -37.62 -1.07 -5.56
C TRP A 422 -38.56 -2.23 -5.93
N LYS A 423 -38.67 -3.26 -5.07
CA LYS A 423 -39.64 -4.35 -5.25
C LYS A 423 -41.08 -3.84 -5.22
N PHE A 424 -41.38 -2.93 -4.31
CA PHE A 424 -42.68 -2.27 -4.21
C PHE A 424 -43.05 -1.49 -5.49
N GLN A 425 -42.10 -0.76 -6.08
CA GLN A 425 -42.32 -0.04 -7.34
C GLN A 425 -42.63 -0.96 -8.53
N GLN A 426 -42.18 -2.21 -8.48
CA GLN A 426 -42.50 -3.21 -9.52
C GLN A 426 -43.87 -3.84 -9.35
N THR A 427 -44.33 -4.00 -8.11
CA THR A 427 -45.61 -4.66 -7.82
C THR A 427 -46.78 -3.68 -7.74
N ALA A 428 -46.54 -2.41 -7.43
CA ALA A 428 -47.55 -1.37 -7.24
C ALA A 428 -48.63 -1.70 -6.18
N VAL A 429 -48.33 -2.62 -5.26
CA VAL A 429 -49.25 -3.05 -4.20
C VAL A 429 -48.91 -2.32 -2.90
N LEU A 430 -49.78 -1.39 -2.49
CA LEU A 430 -49.68 -0.64 -1.24
C LEU A 430 -49.75 -1.57 -0.01
N PRO A 431 -48.93 -1.32 1.03
CA PRO A 431 -49.03 -2.11 2.24
C PRO A 431 -50.41 -1.93 2.89
N PRO A 432 -50.89 -2.94 3.64
CA PRO A 432 -52.06 -2.78 4.48
C PRO A 432 -51.89 -1.54 5.37
N ILE A 433 -52.98 -0.80 5.59
CA ILE A 433 -53.07 0.44 6.39
C ILE A 433 -52.23 1.64 5.89
N HIS A 434 -51.83 1.68 4.62
CA HIS A 434 -51.09 2.82 4.04
C HIS A 434 -51.79 4.18 4.22
N GLU A 435 -53.11 4.26 4.03
CA GLU A 435 -53.89 5.50 4.23
C GLU A 435 -53.75 6.04 5.67
N ALA A 436 -53.76 5.13 6.65
CA ALA A 436 -53.56 5.51 8.04
C ALA A 436 -52.13 5.98 8.32
N ILE A 437 -51.13 5.43 7.62
CA ILE A 437 -49.74 5.88 7.68
C ILE A 437 -49.59 7.27 7.02
N ASP A 438 -50.27 7.54 5.91
CA ASP A 438 -50.24 8.85 5.26
C ASP A 438 -50.77 9.94 6.23
N HIS A 439 -51.88 9.67 6.92
CA HIS A 439 -52.43 10.55 7.95
C HIS A 439 -51.49 10.81 9.14
N VAL A 440 -50.49 9.94 9.39
CA VAL A 440 -49.47 10.21 10.42
C VAL A 440 -48.65 11.43 10.06
N PHE A 441 -48.34 11.60 8.78
CA PHE A 441 -47.39 12.61 8.27
C PHE A 441 -48.07 13.85 7.68
N GLU A 442 -49.40 13.90 7.67
CA GLU A 442 -50.16 15.13 7.43
C GLU A 442 -49.94 16.13 8.59
N ASP A 443 -49.68 17.39 8.25
CA ASP A 443 -49.25 18.39 9.25
C ASP A 443 -50.36 18.95 10.11
#